data_AF-A0A1F2XQA2-F1
#
_entry.id   AF-A0A1F2XQA2-F1
#
_cell.length_a   1.000
_cell.length_b   1.000
_cell.length_c   1.000
_cell.angle_alpha   90.00
_cell.angle_beta   90.00
_cell.angle_gamma   90.00
#
_symmetry.space_group_name_H-M   'P 1'
#
loop_
_entity.id
_entity.type
_entity.pdbx_description
1 polymer ?
#
loop_
_entity_poly.entity_id
_entity_poly.type
_entity_poly.pdbx_seq_one_letter_code
_entity_poly.pdbx_strand_id
1 'polypeptide(L)' 'MEVEIGTGLIAIGAGLAIGLGAIGTGVAQSRIGAAAMGAVAEKPELMGRAILLVAIPETLVILGFAVAAMVIVLLGP' A
#
# COMPACT_ATOMS: atom_id res chain seq x y z
N MET A 1 -26.02 19.23 -3.79
CA MET A 1 -24.55 19.32 -3.78
C MET A 1 -24.15 19.22 -5.24
N GLU A 2 -23.83 20.33 -5.89
CA GLU A 2 -23.23 20.28 -7.22
C GLU A 2 -21.83 19.70 -7.02
N VAL A 3 -21.57 18.55 -7.66
CA VAL A 3 -20.22 18.00 -7.74
C VAL A 3 -19.51 18.84 -8.78
N GLU A 4 -18.62 19.73 -8.32
CA GLU A 4 -17.73 20.44 -9.22
C GLU A 4 -16.77 19.43 -9.87
N ILE A 5 -16.46 19.61 -11.16
CA ILE A 5 -15.55 18.70 -11.89
C ILE A 5 -14.19 18.60 -11.17
N GLY A 6 -13.77 19.66 -10.47
CA GLY A 6 -12.57 19.69 -9.63
C GLY A 6 -12.58 18.63 -8.52
N THR A 7 -13.62 18.62 -7.68
CA THR A 7 -13.89 17.60 -6.65
C THR A 7 -13.81 16.19 -7.22
N GLY A 8 -14.50 15.93 -8.33
CA GLY A 8 -14.49 14.61 -8.98
C GLY A 8 -13.07 14.15 -9.37
N LEU A 9 -12.26 15.04 -9.95
CA LEU A 9 -10.87 14.73 -10.33
C LEU A 9 -9.96 14.55 -9.11
N ILE A 10 -10.15 15.32 -8.04
CA ILE A 10 -9.41 15.18 -6.78
C ILE A 10 -9.66 13.79 -6.17
N ALA A 11 -10.92 13.36 -6.11
CA ALA A 11 -11.28 12.04 -5.60
C ALA A 11 -10.67 10.90 -6.43
N ILE A 12 -10.67 11.01 -7.75
CA ILE A 12 -10.01 10.04 -8.65
C ILE A 12 -8.51 10.02 -8.39
N GLY A 13 -7.86 11.18 -8.28
CA GLY A 13 -6.43 11.28 -8.00
C GLY A 13 -6.04 10.61 -6.68
N ALA A 14 -6.81 10.85 -5.61
CA ALA A 14 -6.60 10.20 -4.32
C ALA A 14 -6.77 8.66 -4.41
N GLY A 15 -7.82 8.21 -5.12
CA GLY A 15 -8.07 6.78 -5.33
C GLY A 15 -6.95 6.09 -6.13
N LEU A 16 -6.41 6.74 -7.16
CA LEU A 16 -5.29 6.22 -7.94
C LEU A 16 -3.99 6.15 -7.12
N ALA A 17 -3.71 7.16 -6.29
CA ALA A 17 -2.50 7.20 -5.46
C ALA A 17 -2.41 5.99 -4.52
N ILE A 18 -3.48 5.69 -3.77
CA ILE A 18 -3.51 4.52 -2.89
C ILE A 18 -3.71 3.22 -3.67
N GLY A 19 -4.57 3.21 -4.69
CA GLY A 19 -4.94 2.00 -5.42
C GLY A 19 -3.76 1.38 -6.17
N LEU A 20 -2.99 2.20 -6.88
CA LEU A 20 -1.80 1.72 -7.60
C LEU A 20 -0.69 1.29 -6.63
N GLY A 21 -0.53 2.01 -5.51
CA GLY A 21 0.38 1.63 -4.43
C GLY A 21 0.02 0.27 -3.84
N ALA A 22 -1.26 0.04 -3.54
CA ALA A 22 -1.77 -1.20 -2.97
C ALA A 22 -1.57 -2.40 -3.91
N ILE A 23 -1.79 -2.22 -5.21
CA ILE A 23 -1.56 -3.29 -6.21
C ILE A 23 -0.07 -3.67 -6.24
N GLY A 24 0.83 -2.68 -6.30
CA GLY A 24 2.27 -2.92 -6.30
C GLY A 24 2.75 -3.63 -5.02
N THR A 25 2.29 -3.15 -3.86
CA THR A 25 2.59 -3.77 -2.56
C THR A 25 2.09 -5.21 -2.49
N GLY A 26 0.84 -5.47 -2.88
CA GLY A 26 0.25 -6.81 -2.84
C GLY A 26 1.00 -7.81 -3.73
N VAL A 27 1.39 -7.40 -4.94
CA VAL A 27 2.20 -8.25 -5.84
C VAL A 27 3.55 -8.58 -5.21
N ALA A 28 4.24 -7.59 -4.63
CA ALA A 28 5.52 -7.83 -3.96
C ALA A 28 5.37 -8.74 -2.73
N GLN A 29 4.39 -8.47 -1.88
CA GLN A 29 4.15 -9.21 -0.65
C GLN A 29 3.69 -10.65 -0.90
N SER A 30 2.91 -10.92 -1.94
CA SER A 30 2.51 -12.31 -2.27
C SER A 30 3.72 -13.22 -2.50
N ARG A 31 4.75 -12.71 -3.19
CA ARG A 31 5.99 -13.43 -3.49
C ARG A 31 6.89 -13.52 -2.27
N ILE A 32 7.06 -12.42 -1.53
CA ILE A 32 7.88 -12.36 -0.33
C ILE A 32 7.30 -13.27 0.75
N GLY A 33 5.99 -13.20 1.00
CA GLY A 33 5.29 -14.00 1.99
C GLY A 33 5.40 -15.50 1.72
N ALA A 34 5.16 -15.92 0.47
CA ALA A 34 5.29 -17.33 0.09
C ALA A 34 6.71 -17.87 0.33
N ALA A 35 7.74 -17.14 -0.11
CA ALA A 35 9.14 -17.53 0.09
C ALA A 35 9.54 -17.51 1.58
N ALA A 36 9.12 -16.48 2.31
CA ALA A 36 9.45 -16.31 3.72
C ALA A 36 8.80 -17.41 4.58
N MET A 37 7.55 -17.77 4.33
CA MET A 37 6.87 -18.84 5.08
C MET A 37 7.43 -20.22 4.76
N GLY A 38 7.85 -20.46 3.52
CA GLY A 38 8.61 -21.67 3.17
C GLY A 38 9.89 -21.80 3.99
N ALA A 39 10.67 -20.71 4.13
CA ALA A 39 11.89 -20.71 4.95
C ALA A 39 11.60 -20.86 6.45
N VAL A 40 10.51 -20.25 6.96
CA VAL A 40 10.09 -20.37 8.36
C VAL A 40 9.63 -21.79 8.70
N ALA A 41 9.03 -22.51 7.75
CA ALA A 41 8.63 -23.91 7.95
C ALA A 41 9.84 -24.84 8.23
N GLU A 42 10.99 -24.56 7.62
CA GLU A 42 12.24 -25.28 7.89
C GLU A 42 13.00 -24.73 9.12
N LYS A 43 12.97 -23.41 9.31
CA LYS A 43 13.74 -22.70 10.34
C LYS A 43 12.86 -21.66 11.05
N PRO A 44 12.12 -22.05 12.11
CA PRO A 44 11.17 -21.18 12.80
C PRO A 44 11.79 -19.88 13.33
N GLU A 45 13.08 -19.91 13.69
CA GLU A 45 13.85 -18.73 14.12
C GLU A 45 13.94 -17.61 13.06
N LEU A 46 13.61 -17.88 11.79
CA LEU A 46 13.58 -16.89 10.73
C LEU A 46 12.32 -16.01 10.73
N MET A 47 11.33 -16.28 11.59
CA MET A 47 10.06 -15.53 11.65
C MET A 47 10.27 -14.01 11.74
N GLY A 48 11.20 -13.54 12.59
CA GLY A 48 11.47 -12.10 12.73
C GLY A 48 11.98 -11.47 11.43
N ARG A 49 12.84 -12.19 10.69
CA ARG A 49 13.34 -11.74 9.39
C ARG A 49 12.24 -11.78 8.33
N ALA A 50 11.35 -12.76 8.37
CA ALA A 50 10.19 -12.84 7.48
C ALA A 50 9.28 -11.61 7.61
N ILE A 51 8.97 -11.21 8.85
CA ILE A 51 8.15 -10.01 9.12
C ILE A 51 8.82 -8.76 8.56
N LEU A 52 10.14 -8.59 8.79
CA LEU A 52 10.89 -7.44 8.26
C LEU A 52 10.84 -7.37 6.74
N LEU A 53 11.01 -8.51 6.05
CA LEU A 53 10.97 -8.56 4.59
C LEU A 53 9.59 -8.19 4.02
N VAL A 54 8.50 -8.59 4.69
CA VAL A 54 7.13 -8.22 4.31
C VAL A 54 6.83 -6.74 4.57
N ALA A 55 7.45 -6.14 5.59
CA ALA A 55 7.27 -4.73 5.93
C ALA A 55 7.90 -3.76 4.92
N ILE A 56 8.96 -4.18 4.20
CA ILE A 56 9.62 -3.34 3.18
C ILE A 56 8.63 -2.88 2.09
N PRO A 57 7.94 -3.77 1.36
CA PRO A 57 6.95 -3.36 0.37
C PRO A 57 5.70 -2.71 0.96
N GLU A 58 5.38 -2.92 2.24
CA GLU A 58 4.27 -2.25 2.93
C GLU A 58 4.47 -0.72 2.95
N THR A 59 5.72 -0.25 2.99
CA THR A 59 6.02 1.19 2.97
C THR A 59 5.45 1.90 1.73
N LEU A 60 5.36 1.21 0.59
CA LEU A 60 4.85 1.78 -0.66
C LEU A 60 3.36 2.10 -0.58
N VAL A 61 2.54 1.20 -0.03
CA VAL A 61 1.10 1.46 0.14
C VAL A 61 0.85 2.49 1.23
N ILE A 62 1.66 2.53 2.29
CA ILE A 62 1.58 3.57 3.32
C ILE A 62 1.86 4.96 2.73
N LEU A 63 2.85 5.09 1.83
CA LEU A 63 3.12 6.34 1.13
C LEU A 63 1.96 6.72 0.19
N GLY A 64 1.40 5.75 -0.55
CA GLY A 64 0.22 5.98 -1.39
C GLY A 64 -1.01 6.44 -0.58
N PHE A 65 -1.24 5.83 0.59
CA PHE A 65 -2.26 6.24 1.54
C PHE A 65 -2.00 7.65 2.07
N ALA A 66 -0.77 7.97 2.47
CA ALA A 66 -0.41 9.30 2.96
C ALA A 66 -0.68 10.39 1.90
N VAL A 67 -0.32 10.13 0.64
CA VAL A 67 -0.61 11.03 -0.47
C VAL A 67 -2.12 11.19 -0.69
N ALA A 68 -2.87 10.08 -0.72
CA ALA A 68 -4.32 10.13 -0.86
C ALA A 68 -4.98 10.94 0.27
N ALA A 69 -4.53 10.74 1.52
CA ALA A 69 -4.99 11.50 2.67
C ALA A 69 -4.65 12.99 2.54
N MET A 70 -3.43 13.33 2.14
CA MET A 70 -3.03 14.72 1.91
C MET A 70 -3.87 15.39 0.81
N VAL A 71 -4.13 14.69 -0.30
CA VAL A 71 -4.97 15.20 -1.40
C VAL A 71 -6.37 15.53 -0.89
N ILE A 72 -7.03 14.60 -0.19
CA ILE A 72 -8.39 14.81 0.33
C ILE A 72 -8.43 15.91 1.41
N VAL A 73 -7.46 15.91 2.34
CA VAL A 73 -7.46 16.86 3.46
C VAL A 73 -7.10 18.27 3.03
N LEU A 74 -6.17 18.42 2.08
CA LEU A 74 -5.66 19.74 1.67
C LEU A 74 -6.48 20.36 0.53
N LEU A 75 -7.06 19.53 -0.35
CA LEU A 75 -7.77 20.02 -1.54
C LEU A 75 -9.30 19.87 -1.44
N GLY A 76 -9.80 19.18 -0.40
CA GLY A 76 -11.22 18.87 -0.22
C GLY A 76 -11.64 17.60 -0.97
N PRO A 77 -12.81 17.01 -0.64
CA PRO A 77 -13.43 16.02 -1.51
C PRO A 77 -13.79 16.65 -2.87
#